data_AF-A0A9D9IXZ9-F1
#
_entry.id   AF-A0A9D9IXZ9-F1
#
_cell.length_a   1.000
_cell.length_b   1.000
_cell.length_c   1.000
_cell.angle_alpha   90.00
_cell.angle_beta   90.00
_cell.angle_gamma   90.00
#
_symmetry.space_group_name_H-M   'P 1'
#
loop_
_entity.id
_entity.type
_entity.pdbx_description
1 polymer ?
#
loop_
_entity_poly.entity_id
_entity_poly.type
_entity_poly.pdbx_seq_one_letter_code
_entity_poly.pdbx_strand_id
1 'polypeptide(L)'
;METIFSDFSQLEGSCCYCSEETAAEIRRRISGMPLHAIHLIGTGDYHYQTLFWLERVGRPFSLILLDNHPDDQPGAFGPELLSCGNWVLSARRLPALQHFLWIRRASDMDAAALPATLPLYISVDIDVLSTEYARTGWDQGGMSLAELTGLLGSLRARHCGPGSPGIIGADICGGVTRENGGCDADFELNRRCINAIVEAISGNNS
;
A
#
# COMPACT_ATOMS: atom_id res chain seq x y z
N MET A 1 -10.03 -7.93 -9.01
CA MET A 1 -9.28 -8.47 -7.86
C MET A 1 -10.24 -8.57 -6.70
N GLU A 2 -10.15 -9.65 -5.91
CA GLU A 2 -10.88 -9.76 -4.65
C GLU A 2 -10.23 -8.91 -3.56
N THR A 3 -10.99 -8.53 -2.54
CA THR A 3 -10.50 -7.79 -1.38
C THR A 3 -10.33 -8.72 -0.20
N ILE A 4 -9.16 -8.72 0.44
CA ILE A 4 -8.81 -9.63 1.53
C ILE A 4 -8.29 -8.81 2.71
N PHE A 5 -8.81 -9.08 3.91
CA PHE A 5 -8.24 -8.55 5.13
C PHE A 5 -6.97 -9.32 5.49
N SER A 6 -5.84 -8.61 5.49
CA SER A 6 -4.51 -9.13 5.84
C SER A 6 -4.04 -8.47 7.13
N ASP A 7 -4.84 -8.61 8.19
CA ASP A 7 -4.58 -8.00 9.49
C ASP A 7 -3.72 -8.91 10.37
N PHE A 8 -2.53 -8.42 10.73
CA PHE A 8 -1.61 -9.08 11.65
C PHE A 8 -1.29 -8.23 12.89
N SER A 9 -2.12 -7.22 13.19
CA SER A 9 -1.97 -6.30 14.32
C SER A 9 -1.93 -6.98 15.69
N GLN A 10 -2.45 -8.20 15.78
CA GLN A 10 -2.47 -8.99 17.02
C GLN A 10 -1.16 -9.73 17.29
N LEU A 11 -0.19 -9.70 16.38
CA LEU A 11 1.12 -10.31 16.61
C LEU A 11 1.99 -9.39 17.47
N GLU A 12 2.62 -9.95 18.49
CA GLU A 12 3.61 -9.22 19.29
C GLU A 12 4.78 -8.75 18.42
N GLY A 13 5.30 -7.55 18.64
CA GLY A 13 6.39 -7.01 17.82
C GLY A 13 6.02 -6.74 16.36
N SER A 14 4.77 -6.36 16.09
CA SER A 14 4.28 -5.91 14.77
C SER A 14 3.97 -4.40 14.70
N CYS A 15 3.73 -3.73 15.83
CA CYS A 15 3.30 -2.34 15.82
C CYS A 15 4.48 -1.39 15.54
N CYS A 16 4.42 -0.66 14.41
CA CYS A 16 5.43 0.26 13.86
C CYS A 16 6.74 -0.40 13.43
N TYR A 17 7.24 -1.35 14.21
CA TYR A 17 8.44 -2.13 13.98
C TYR A 17 8.06 -3.61 13.92
N CYS A 18 8.72 -4.34 13.03
CA CYS A 18 8.52 -5.77 12.86
C CYS A 18 9.75 -6.54 13.35
N SER A 19 9.57 -7.38 14.37
CA SER A 19 10.62 -8.33 14.76
C SER A 19 10.83 -9.39 13.67
N GLU A 20 11.98 -10.07 13.69
CA GLU A 20 12.28 -11.15 12.75
C GLU A 20 11.32 -12.33 12.90
N GLU A 21 10.96 -12.70 14.13
CA GLU A 21 10.00 -13.76 14.42
C GLU A 21 8.62 -13.44 13.84
N THR A 22 8.18 -12.19 14.03
CA THR A 22 6.90 -11.72 13.50
C THR A 22 6.92 -11.61 11.98
N ALA A 23 8.03 -11.17 11.40
CA ALA A 23 8.21 -11.16 9.95
C ALA A 23 8.14 -12.58 9.37
N ALA A 24 8.77 -13.57 10.03
CA ALA A 24 8.71 -14.97 9.62
C ALA A 24 7.28 -15.54 9.71
N GLU A 25 6.54 -15.22 10.77
CA GLU A 25 5.16 -15.65 10.93
C GLU A 25 4.23 -15.00 9.90
N ILE A 26 4.37 -13.71 9.61
CA ILE A 26 3.60 -13.02 8.58
C ILE A 26 3.88 -13.67 7.22
N ARG A 27 5.16 -13.85 6.83
CA ARG A 27 5.55 -14.53 5.59
C ARG A 27 4.92 -15.92 5.47
N ARG A 28 4.91 -16.69 6.56
CA ARG A 28 4.28 -18.01 6.61
C ARG A 28 2.77 -17.92 6.36
N ARG A 29 2.06 -16.98 6.97
CA ARG A 29 0.61 -16.80 6.80
C ARG A 29 0.24 -16.33 5.39
N ILE A 30 0.93 -15.33 4.86
CA ILE A 30 0.62 -14.78 3.53
C ILE A 30 0.95 -15.77 2.40
N SER A 31 1.82 -16.76 2.64
CA SER A 31 2.16 -17.77 1.63
C SER A 31 0.95 -18.54 1.08
N GLY A 32 -0.08 -18.73 1.92
CA GLY A 32 -1.35 -19.36 1.54
C GLY A 32 -2.39 -18.39 0.96
N MET A 33 -2.10 -17.09 0.94
CA MET A 33 -2.99 -16.05 0.43
C MET A 33 -2.67 -15.72 -1.03
N PRO A 34 -3.66 -15.38 -1.87
CA PRO A 34 -3.41 -15.02 -3.26
C PRO A 34 -2.69 -13.68 -3.35
N LEU A 35 -1.68 -13.59 -4.22
CA LEU A 35 -0.98 -12.32 -4.50
C LEU A 35 -1.84 -11.37 -5.36
N HIS A 36 -2.70 -11.93 -6.23
CA HIS A 36 -3.61 -11.17 -7.09
C HIS A 36 -4.90 -10.79 -6.38
N ALA A 37 -4.76 -9.96 -5.34
CA ALA A 37 -5.85 -9.43 -4.54
C ALA A 37 -5.54 -7.97 -4.13
N ILE A 38 -6.53 -7.32 -3.51
CA ILE A 38 -6.35 -6.06 -2.80
C ILE A 38 -6.33 -6.38 -1.30
N HIS A 39 -5.16 -6.25 -0.66
CA HIS A 39 -4.96 -6.59 0.75
C HIS A 39 -5.19 -5.37 1.65
N LEU A 40 -6.12 -5.47 2.59
CA LEU A 40 -6.36 -4.44 3.60
C LEU A 40 -5.46 -4.75 4.81
N ILE A 41 -4.46 -3.91 5.05
CA ILE A 41 -3.37 -4.16 6.00
C ILE A 41 -3.67 -3.57 7.40
N GLY A 42 -4.58 -2.61 7.49
CA GLY A 42 -4.97 -1.96 8.76
C GLY A 42 -4.50 -0.51 8.87
N THR A 43 -3.92 -0.13 10.01
CA THR A 43 -3.34 1.20 10.24
C THR A 43 -2.00 1.38 9.50
N GLY A 44 -1.49 2.61 9.43
CA GLY A 44 -0.18 2.90 8.83
C GLY A 44 1.00 2.28 9.59
N ASP A 45 0.79 1.88 10.85
CA ASP A 45 1.81 1.23 11.68
C ASP A 45 2.31 -0.10 11.11
N TYR A 46 1.56 -0.67 10.17
CA TYR A 46 1.82 -1.97 9.56
C TYR A 46 2.19 -1.90 8.08
N HIS A 47 2.44 -0.71 7.53
CA HIS A 47 2.68 -0.53 6.09
C HIS A 47 3.87 -1.34 5.57
N TYR A 48 4.83 -1.66 6.44
CA TYR A 48 5.95 -2.54 6.10
C TYR A 48 5.52 -3.93 5.60
N GLN A 49 4.29 -4.36 5.87
CA GLN A 49 3.76 -5.62 5.33
C GLN A 49 3.74 -5.65 3.80
N THR A 50 3.67 -4.50 3.13
CA THR A 50 3.82 -4.36 1.68
C THR A 50 5.07 -5.09 1.18
N LEU A 51 6.21 -4.95 1.88
CA LEU A 51 7.45 -5.63 1.54
C LEU A 51 7.27 -7.15 1.37
N PHE A 52 6.52 -7.79 2.26
CA PHE A 52 6.32 -9.24 2.23
C PHE A 52 5.49 -9.70 1.02
N TRP A 53 4.57 -8.86 0.53
CA TRP A 53 3.87 -9.13 -0.72
C TRP A 53 4.80 -8.99 -1.92
N LEU A 54 5.64 -7.94 -1.92
CA LEU A 54 6.61 -7.68 -2.99
C LEU A 54 7.67 -8.79 -3.12
N GLU A 55 8.12 -9.36 -2.01
CA GLU A 55 9.04 -10.52 -1.98
C GLU A 55 8.51 -11.73 -2.76
N ARG A 56 7.18 -11.86 -2.91
CA ARG A 56 6.54 -12.97 -3.64
C ARG A 56 6.51 -12.74 -5.14
N VAL A 57 6.86 -11.56 -5.63
CA VAL A 57 6.86 -11.25 -7.05
C VAL A 57 8.11 -11.84 -7.72
N GLY A 58 7.96 -13.03 -8.31
CA GLY A 58 9.06 -13.78 -8.94
C GLY A 58 9.47 -13.31 -10.34
N ARG A 59 9.05 -12.13 -10.80
CA ARG A 59 9.32 -11.60 -12.15
C ARG A 59 9.54 -10.08 -12.11
N PRO A 60 10.25 -9.48 -13.08
CA PRO A 60 10.42 -8.03 -13.16
C PRO A 60 9.09 -7.27 -13.06
N PHE A 61 9.03 -6.24 -12.21
CA PHE A 61 7.81 -5.47 -11.97
C PHE A 61 8.08 -4.00 -11.59
N SER A 62 7.01 -3.21 -11.58
CA SER A 62 6.98 -1.83 -11.10
C SER A 62 6.16 -1.69 -9.82
N LEU A 63 6.60 -0.83 -8.91
CA LEU A 63 5.88 -0.44 -7.70
C LEU A 63 5.45 1.02 -7.78
N ILE A 64 4.20 1.28 -7.43
CA ILE A 64 3.73 2.62 -7.08
C ILE A 64 3.37 2.64 -5.61
N LEU A 65 3.87 3.65 -4.91
CA LEU A 65 3.52 4.00 -3.54
C LEU A 65 2.76 5.33 -3.57
N LEU A 66 1.48 5.32 -3.17
CA LEU A 66 0.69 6.53 -2.96
C LEU A 66 0.56 6.76 -1.46
N ASP A 67 1.26 7.78 -0.96
CA ASP A 67 1.54 7.93 0.47
C ASP A 67 1.98 9.37 0.78
N ASN A 68 1.59 9.93 1.92
CA ASN A 68 2.14 11.20 2.37
C ASN A 68 3.63 11.11 2.72
N HIS A 69 4.05 9.93 3.18
CA HIS A 69 5.39 9.57 3.60
C HIS A 69 6.12 8.74 2.53
N PRO A 70 7.45 8.89 2.40
CA PRO A 70 8.23 8.12 1.43
C PRO A 70 8.64 6.72 1.94
N ASP A 71 8.47 6.45 3.24
CA ASP A 71 8.82 5.20 3.92
C ASP A 71 10.26 4.69 3.68
N ASP A 72 11.17 5.62 3.43
CA ASP A 72 12.57 5.37 3.10
C ASP A 72 13.55 5.93 4.13
N GLN A 73 13.08 6.18 5.35
CA GLN A 73 13.92 6.75 6.41
C GLN A 73 14.89 5.71 6.98
N PRO A 74 16.08 6.11 7.43
CA PRO A 74 16.97 5.22 8.19
C PRO A 74 16.27 4.68 9.44
N GLY A 75 16.46 3.40 9.74
CA GLY A 75 15.89 2.79 10.94
C GLY A 75 16.42 3.41 12.23
N ALA A 76 15.51 3.81 13.13
CA ALA A 76 15.85 4.44 14.41
C ALA A 76 16.67 3.52 15.34
N PHE A 77 16.52 2.20 15.19
CA PHE A 77 17.17 1.17 15.99
C PHE A 77 18.18 0.34 15.19
N GLY A 78 18.75 0.94 14.15
CA GLY A 78 19.68 0.28 13.23
C GLY A 78 19.04 -0.06 11.88
N PRO A 79 19.86 -0.35 10.86
CA PRO A 79 19.40 -0.51 9.48
C PRO A 79 18.69 -1.84 9.21
N GLU A 80 18.75 -2.79 10.14
CA GLU A 80 18.23 -4.15 9.96
C GLU A 80 16.79 -4.31 10.47
N LEU A 81 16.36 -3.49 11.44
CA LEU A 81 15.01 -3.58 11.98
C LEU A 81 14.01 -2.95 11.01
N LEU A 82 13.10 -3.78 10.48
CA LEU A 82 12.04 -3.36 9.59
C LEU A 82 10.99 -2.52 10.33
N SER A 83 10.53 -1.43 9.72
CA SER A 83 9.48 -0.56 10.26
C SER A 83 8.61 0.01 9.15
N CYS A 84 7.43 0.56 9.50
CA CYS A 84 6.61 1.31 8.56
C CYS A 84 7.42 2.46 7.92
N GLY A 85 8.21 3.21 8.68
CA GLY A 85 9.00 4.31 8.09
C GLY A 85 10.23 3.93 7.23
N ASN A 86 10.55 2.64 7.03
CA ASN A 86 11.81 2.25 6.34
C ASN A 86 11.69 1.10 5.32
N TRP A 87 10.52 0.50 5.15
CA TRP A 87 10.38 -0.72 4.35
C TRP A 87 10.73 -0.51 2.87
N VAL A 88 10.60 0.73 2.35
CA VAL A 88 10.96 1.06 0.96
C VAL A 88 12.46 0.84 0.72
N LEU A 89 13.33 1.07 1.71
CA LEU A 89 14.75 0.79 1.59
C LEU A 89 15.02 -0.70 1.32
N SER A 90 14.24 -1.58 1.93
CA SER A 90 14.30 -3.03 1.72
C SER A 90 13.66 -3.43 0.39
N ALA A 91 12.50 -2.85 0.05
CA ALA A 91 11.82 -3.13 -1.22
C ALA A 91 12.69 -2.78 -2.43
N ARG A 92 13.41 -1.64 -2.38
CA ARG A 92 14.33 -1.19 -3.44
C ARG A 92 15.55 -2.09 -3.65
N ARG A 93 15.81 -3.05 -2.74
CA ARG A 93 16.87 -4.05 -2.89
C ARG A 93 16.37 -5.35 -3.53
N LEU A 94 15.06 -5.50 -3.75
CA LEU A 94 14.50 -6.69 -4.40
C LEU A 94 14.95 -6.73 -5.87
N PRO A 95 15.57 -7.83 -6.33
CA PRO A 95 16.10 -7.92 -7.71
C PRO A 95 15.00 -7.85 -8.78
N ALA A 96 13.77 -8.22 -8.42
CA ALA A 96 12.61 -8.16 -9.30
C ALA A 96 12.01 -6.75 -9.42
N LEU A 97 12.26 -5.85 -8.46
CA LEU A 97 11.75 -4.48 -8.52
C LEU A 97 12.63 -3.65 -9.46
N GLN A 98 12.09 -3.29 -10.62
CA GLN A 98 12.83 -2.54 -11.64
C GLN A 98 12.52 -1.04 -11.63
N HIS A 99 11.30 -0.67 -11.26
CA HIS A 99 10.85 0.72 -11.23
C HIS A 99 10.03 1.00 -9.97
N PHE A 100 10.27 2.15 -9.37
CA PHE A 100 9.58 2.61 -8.17
C PHE A 100 9.18 4.07 -8.37
N LEU A 101 7.92 4.39 -8.10
CA LEU A 101 7.43 5.77 -8.06
C LEU A 101 6.66 6.00 -6.76
N TRP A 102 7.11 6.98 -5.98
CA TRP A 102 6.39 7.53 -4.83
C TRP A 102 5.59 8.75 -5.27
N ILE A 103 4.31 8.79 -4.90
CA ILE A 103 3.35 9.83 -5.27
C ILE A 103 2.74 10.39 -3.99
N ARG A 104 3.17 11.59 -3.60
CA ARG A 104 2.58 12.33 -2.48
C ARG A 104 1.38 13.17 -2.90
N ARG A 105 1.41 13.69 -4.13
CA ARG A 105 0.35 14.53 -4.74
C ARG A 105 0.11 14.08 -6.17
N ALA A 106 -1.06 14.37 -6.72
CA ALA A 106 -1.39 13.99 -8.08
C ALA A 106 -0.43 14.57 -9.14
N SER A 107 0.14 15.74 -8.85
CA SER A 107 1.16 16.38 -9.68
C SER A 107 2.50 15.62 -9.73
N ASP A 108 2.75 14.72 -8.79
CA ASP A 108 4.00 13.96 -8.71
C ASP A 108 3.97 12.72 -9.63
N MET A 109 2.83 12.43 -10.28
CA MET A 109 2.71 11.36 -11.26
C MET A 109 3.58 11.62 -12.48
N ASP A 110 4.60 10.79 -12.66
CA ASP A 110 5.41 10.71 -13.88
C ASP A 110 5.15 9.36 -14.59
N ALA A 111 4.41 9.41 -15.70
CA ALA A 111 4.13 8.20 -16.49
C ALA A 111 5.39 7.59 -17.12
N ALA A 112 6.43 8.37 -17.37
CA ALA A 112 7.69 7.87 -17.94
C ALA A 112 8.49 7.04 -16.93
N ALA A 113 8.31 7.28 -15.62
CA ALA A 113 8.94 6.52 -14.56
C ALA A 113 8.39 5.08 -14.40
N LEU A 114 7.26 4.78 -15.05
CA LEU A 114 6.53 3.51 -14.92
C LEU A 114 6.23 2.89 -16.30
N PRO A 115 7.12 2.03 -16.81
CA PRO A 115 6.92 1.38 -18.10
C PRO A 115 5.66 0.50 -18.09
N ALA A 116 4.73 0.78 -18.99
CA ALA A 116 3.51 -0.03 -19.16
C ALA A 116 3.78 -1.47 -19.66
N THR A 117 5.03 -1.79 -19.99
CA THR A 117 5.51 -3.13 -20.38
C THR A 117 5.77 -4.04 -19.18
N LEU A 118 5.85 -3.50 -17.97
CA LEU A 118 6.02 -4.27 -16.74
C LEU A 118 4.72 -4.38 -15.97
N PRO A 119 4.50 -5.51 -15.27
CA PRO A 119 3.36 -5.66 -14.39
C PRO A 119 3.50 -4.72 -13.18
N LEU A 120 2.38 -4.23 -12.66
CA LEU A 120 2.34 -3.19 -11.62
C LEU A 120 1.85 -3.75 -10.28
N TYR A 121 2.52 -3.39 -9.19
CA TYR A 121 2.00 -3.50 -7.83
C TYR A 121 1.67 -2.09 -7.29
N ILE A 122 0.54 -1.94 -6.62
CA ILE A 122 0.05 -0.65 -6.09
C ILE A 122 -0.06 -0.74 -4.57
N SER A 123 0.65 0.11 -3.83
CA SER A 123 0.48 0.28 -2.39
C SER A 123 -0.08 1.66 -2.09
N VAL A 124 -1.13 1.73 -1.28
CA VAL A 124 -1.81 2.98 -0.90
C VAL A 124 -1.84 3.10 0.62
N ASP A 125 -1.14 4.09 1.17
CA ASP A 125 -1.48 4.61 2.50
C ASP A 125 -2.54 5.70 2.34
N ILE A 126 -3.68 5.55 3.00
CA ILE A 126 -4.76 6.55 2.91
C ILE A 126 -4.39 7.88 3.57
N ASP A 127 -3.27 7.96 4.30
CA ASP A 127 -2.76 9.22 4.81
C ASP A 127 -2.32 10.17 3.69
N VAL A 128 -2.15 9.72 2.45
CA VAL A 128 -1.94 10.58 1.27
C VAL A 128 -3.08 11.59 1.08
N LEU A 129 -4.28 11.24 1.57
CA LEU A 129 -5.48 12.05 1.48
C LEU A 129 -5.53 13.13 2.56
N SER A 130 -6.21 14.23 2.23
CA SER A 130 -6.54 15.25 3.20
C SER A 130 -7.52 14.74 4.27
N THR A 131 -7.59 15.49 5.37
CA THR A 131 -8.52 15.24 6.48
C THR A 131 -9.99 15.40 6.08
N GLU A 132 -10.31 15.79 4.85
CA GLU A 132 -11.70 15.78 4.36
C GLU A 132 -12.16 14.36 4.00
N TYR A 133 -11.24 13.49 3.54
CA TYR A 133 -11.60 12.22 2.90
C TYR A 133 -11.18 10.97 3.69
N ALA A 134 -10.20 11.09 4.58
CA ALA A 134 -9.74 10.01 5.42
C ALA A 134 -9.31 10.52 6.81
N ARG A 135 -9.25 9.59 7.75
CA ARG A 135 -8.75 9.78 9.12
C ARG A 135 -7.68 8.73 9.38
N THR A 136 -6.48 9.17 9.71
CA THR A 136 -5.34 8.27 9.94
C THR A 136 -4.69 8.53 11.30
N GLY A 137 -3.84 7.60 11.75
CA GLY A 137 -3.02 7.77 12.95
C GLY A 137 -1.72 8.57 12.73
N TRP A 138 -1.39 8.88 11.46
CA TRP A 138 -0.16 9.54 11.03
C TRP A 138 -0.46 10.92 10.42
N ASP A 139 0.58 11.73 10.16
CA ASP A 139 0.40 13.04 9.52
C ASP A 139 -0.20 12.88 8.12
N GLN A 140 -1.28 13.61 7.85
CA GLN A 140 -2.02 13.49 6.59
C GLN A 140 -1.49 14.44 5.51
N GLY A 141 -1.61 13.97 4.27
CA GLY A 141 -1.34 14.70 3.05
C GLY A 141 -2.51 15.60 2.65
N GLY A 142 -2.56 15.92 1.36
CA GLY A 142 -3.47 16.93 0.82
C GLY A 142 -4.31 16.46 -0.36
N MET A 143 -4.18 15.21 -0.79
CA MET A 143 -4.88 14.73 -1.97
C MET A 143 -6.38 14.61 -1.69
N SER A 144 -7.20 14.98 -2.66
CA SER A 144 -8.63 14.67 -2.64
C SER A 144 -8.89 13.21 -3.04
N LEU A 145 -10.02 12.65 -2.61
CA LEU A 145 -10.41 11.31 -3.04
C LEU A 145 -10.59 11.21 -4.56
N ALA A 146 -11.05 12.29 -5.21
CA ALA A 146 -11.23 12.34 -6.66
C ALA A 146 -9.89 12.31 -7.41
N GLU A 147 -8.87 13.00 -6.91
CA GLU A 147 -7.52 12.93 -7.46
C GLU A 147 -6.94 11.51 -7.31
N LEU A 148 -7.02 10.92 -6.11
CA LEU A 148 -6.49 9.58 -5.86
C LEU A 148 -7.15 8.54 -6.76
N THR A 149 -8.49 8.48 -6.77
CA THR A 149 -9.25 7.53 -7.60
C THR A 149 -9.07 7.79 -9.09
N GLY A 150 -8.91 9.04 -9.53
CA GLY A 150 -8.56 9.39 -10.91
C GLY A 150 -7.19 8.87 -11.34
N LEU A 151 -6.18 8.98 -10.47
CA LEU A 151 -4.85 8.41 -10.71
C LEU A 151 -4.90 6.89 -10.79
N LEU A 152 -5.57 6.23 -9.83
CA LEU A 152 -5.73 4.78 -9.78
C LEU A 152 -6.48 4.25 -11.01
N GLY A 153 -7.57 4.93 -11.41
CA GLY A 153 -8.31 4.59 -12.62
C GLY A 153 -7.47 4.73 -13.89
N SER A 154 -6.65 5.78 -13.97
CA SER A 154 -5.70 5.97 -15.08
C SER A 154 -4.63 4.88 -15.10
N LEU A 155 -4.06 4.52 -13.94
CA LEU A 155 -3.09 3.44 -13.81
C LEU A 155 -3.69 2.10 -14.24
N ARG A 156 -4.91 1.80 -13.80
CA ARG A 156 -5.64 0.61 -14.22
C ARG A 156 -5.86 0.61 -15.72
N ALA A 157 -6.32 1.70 -16.32
CA ALA A 157 -6.53 1.78 -17.76
C ALA A 157 -5.24 1.51 -18.57
N ARG A 158 -4.08 1.96 -18.06
CA ARG A 158 -2.77 1.67 -18.68
C ARG A 158 -2.32 0.21 -18.52
N HIS A 159 -2.66 -0.44 -17.41
CA HIS A 159 -2.16 -1.78 -17.04
C HIS A 159 -3.20 -2.90 -17.14
N CYS A 160 -4.44 -2.61 -17.57
CA CYS A 160 -5.50 -3.58 -17.74
C CYS A 160 -6.11 -3.43 -19.13
N GLY A 161 -5.56 -4.18 -20.08
CA GLY A 161 -6.00 -4.22 -21.48
C GLY A 161 -5.39 -5.41 -22.22
N PRO A 162 -5.83 -5.71 -23.45
CA PRO A 162 -5.28 -6.80 -24.24
C PRO A 162 -3.75 -6.69 -24.39
N GLY A 163 -3.02 -7.75 -24.02
CA GLY A 163 -1.56 -7.78 -24.08
C GLY A 163 -0.84 -7.01 -22.97
N SER A 164 -1.58 -6.40 -22.02
CA SER A 164 -1.00 -5.72 -20.87
C SER A 164 -0.49 -6.74 -19.83
N PRO A 165 0.64 -6.47 -19.15
CA PRO A 165 1.20 -7.36 -18.14
C PRO A 165 0.36 -7.43 -16.84
N GLY A 166 -0.61 -6.53 -16.66
CA GLY A 166 -1.58 -6.57 -15.56
C GLY A 166 -1.14 -5.84 -14.29
N ILE A 167 -2.11 -5.63 -13.39
CA ILE A 167 -1.84 -5.34 -11.97
C ILE A 167 -1.63 -6.68 -11.25
N ILE A 168 -0.50 -6.83 -10.57
CA ILE A 168 -0.08 -8.06 -9.88
C ILE A 168 -0.89 -8.28 -8.62
N GLY A 169 -1.11 -7.20 -7.89
CA GLY A 169 -1.77 -7.12 -6.60
C GLY A 169 -1.74 -5.68 -6.10
N ALA A 170 -2.45 -5.42 -5.02
CA ALA A 170 -2.41 -4.14 -4.35
C ALA A 170 -2.61 -4.30 -2.83
N ASP A 171 -2.24 -3.27 -2.09
CA ASP A 171 -2.62 -3.13 -0.68
C ASP A 171 -3.06 -1.71 -0.32
N ILE A 172 -3.82 -1.63 0.77
CA ILE A 172 -4.34 -0.40 1.34
C ILE A 172 -4.13 -0.44 2.87
N CYS A 173 -3.49 0.59 3.42
CA CYS A 173 -3.26 0.79 4.86
C CYS A 173 -3.65 2.22 5.29
N GLY A 174 -3.29 2.60 6.52
CA GLY A 174 -3.48 3.96 7.04
C GLY A 174 -4.74 4.20 7.87
N GLY A 175 -5.56 3.18 8.13
CA GLY A 175 -6.77 3.32 8.95
C GLY A 175 -6.53 3.77 10.41
N VAL A 176 -7.62 3.92 11.17
CA VAL A 176 -7.61 4.18 12.61
C VAL A 176 -8.28 3.04 13.37
N THR A 177 -7.90 2.89 14.65
CA THR A 177 -8.53 1.99 15.63
C THR A 177 -9.11 2.80 16.79
N ARG A 178 -9.80 2.16 17.73
CA ARG A 178 -10.27 2.88 18.94
C ARG A 178 -9.09 3.28 19.84
N GLU A 179 -8.04 2.46 19.86
CA GLU A 179 -6.85 2.67 20.68
C GLU A 179 -6.03 3.89 20.22
N ASN A 180 -6.04 4.19 18.91
CA ASN A 180 -5.39 5.38 18.36
C ASN A 180 -6.34 6.58 18.17
N GLY A 181 -7.51 6.56 18.83
CA GLY A 181 -8.42 7.70 18.92
C GLY A 181 -9.51 7.77 17.86
N GLY A 182 -9.66 6.74 17.02
CA GLY A 182 -10.73 6.66 16.03
C GLY A 182 -12.12 6.51 16.64
N CYS A 183 -13.09 7.21 16.05
CA CYS A 183 -14.51 7.08 16.38
C CYS A 183 -15.33 6.45 15.24
N ASP A 184 -16.61 6.16 15.50
CA ASP A 184 -17.49 5.51 14.53
C ASP A 184 -17.66 6.33 13.24
N ALA A 185 -17.60 7.67 13.34
CA ALA A 185 -17.63 8.55 12.18
C ALA A 185 -16.36 8.42 11.32
N ASP A 186 -15.20 8.26 11.95
CA ASP A 186 -13.92 8.07 11.26
C ASP A 186 -13.87 6.71 10.57
N PHE A 187 -14.40 5.66 11.22
CA PHE A 187 -14.51 4.33 10.61
C PHE A 187 -15.41 4.34 9.38
N GLU A 188 -16.55 5.04 9.44
CA GLU A 188 -17.44 5.18 8.29
C GLU A 188 -16.83 6.01 7.17
N LEU A 189 -16.11 7.11 7.50
CA LEU A 189 -15.38 7.91 6.53
C LEU A 189 -14.32 7.06 5.80
N ASN A 190 -13.47 6.36 6.56
CA ASN A 190 -12.44 5.49 6.01
C ASN A 190 -13.01 4.34 5.21
N ARG A 191 -14.13 3.73 5.64
CA ARG A 191 -14.80 2.67 4.90
C ARG A 191 -15.25 3.15 3.51
N ARG A 192 -15.83 4.35 3.42
CA ARG A 192 -16.22 4.95 2.12
C ARG A 192 -15.01 5.23 1.24
N CYS A 193 -13.96 5.80 1.82
CA CYS A 193 -12.70 6.07 1.15
C CYS A 193 -12.07 4.79 0.58
N ILE A 194 -11.87 3.77 1.42
CA ILE A 194 -11.29 2.49 1.04
C ILE A 194 -12.13 1.81 -0.05
N ASN A 195 -13.46 1.85 0.06
CA ASN A 195 -14.33 1.31 -0.99
C ASN A 195 -14.10 2.00 -2.35
N ALA A 196 -14.00 3.32 -2.37
CA ALA A 196 -13.74 4.07 -3.61
C ALA A 196 -12.35 3.74 -4.20
N ILE A 197 -11.33 3.56 -3.35
CA ILE A 197 -9.98 3.13 -3.78
C ILE A 197 -10.04 1.70 -4.37
N VAL A 198 -10.73 0.78 -3.70
CA VAL A 198 -10.94 -0.60 -4.17
C VAL A 198 -11.65 -0.62 -5.52
N GLU A 199 -12.69 0.18 -5.69
CA GLU A 199 -13.42 0.32 -6.97
C GLU A 199 -12.51 0.87 -8.07
N ALA A 200 -11.70 1.89 -7.78
CA ALA A 200 -10.76 2.45 -8.76
C ALA A 200 -9.68 1.44 -9.22
N ILE A 201 -9.16 0.61 -8.29
CA ILE A 201 -8.12 -0.39 -8.59
C ILE A 201 -8.72 -1.62 -9.28
N SER A 202 -9.88 -2.11 -8.85
CA SER A 202 -10.55 -3.28 -9.45
C SER A 202 -11.27 -2.94 -10.77
N GLY A 203 -11.79 -1.72 -10.88
CA GLY A 203 -12.67 -1.20 -11.92
C GLY A 203 -14.03 -1.88 -11.99
N ASN A 204 -14.51 -2.38 -10.85
CA ASN A 204 -15.92 -2.67 -10.65
C ASN A 204 -16.58 -1.37 -10.19
N ASN A 205 -17.51 -0.84 -10.99
CA ASN A 205 -18.46 0.15 -10.49
C ASN A 205 -19.60 -0.65 -9.86
N SER A 206 -19.76 -0.53 -8.54
CA SER A 206 -20.92 -1.04 -7.81
C SER A 206 -22.20 -0.31 -8.23
#